data_AF-N6Y7G1-F1
#
_entry.id   AF-N6Y7G1-F1
#
_cell.length_a   1.000
_cell.length_b   1.000
_cell.length_c   1.000
_cell.angle_alpha   90.00
_cell.angle_beta   90.00
_cell.angle_gamma   90.00
#
_symmetry.space_group_name_H-M   'P 1'
#
loop_
_entity.id
_entity.type
_entity.pdbx_description
1 polymer ?
#
loop_
_entity_poly.entity_id
_entity_poly.type
_entity_poly.pdbx_seq_one_letter_code
_entity_poly.pdbx_strand_id
1 'polypeptide(L)' 'MAQACGIGRRTLYRIENGEPGVAVGTLLAVLWKLGLLNTVRAVANPDTDEHGKILEAARRPQRVRASAPDNDF' A
#
# COMPACT_ATOMS: atom_id res chain seq x y z
N MET A 1 0.34 10.13 25.09
CA MET A 1 0.52 9.46 23.78
C MET A 1 1.76 8.57 23.74
N ALA A 2 2.99 9.11 23.76
CA ALA A 2 4.22 8.30 23.65
C ALA A 2 4.29 7.12 24.64
N GLN A 3 4.03 7.41 25.93
CA GLN A 3 4.05 6.41 27.00
C GLN A 3 2.92 5.36 26.87
N ALA A 4 1.75 5.75 26.35
CA ALA A 4 0.63 4.84 26.08
C ALA A 4 0.92 3.88 24.92
N CYS A 5 1.80 4.27 24.00
CA CYS A 5 2.26 3.46 22.88
C CYS A 5 3.56 2.68 23.21
N GLY A 6 4.09 2.80 24.42
CA GLY A 6 5.34 2.13 24.82
C GLY A 6 6.59 2.69 24.13
N ILE A 7 6.54 3.92 23.61
CA ILE A 7 7.64 4.53 22.85
C ILE A 7 8.17 5.79 23.55
N GLY A 8 9.43 6.12 23.28
CA GLY A 8 10.04 7.37 23.73
C GLY A 8 9.43 8.59 23.04
N ARG A 9 9.44 9.76 23.72
CA ARG A 9 8.96 11.03 23.17
C ARG A 9 9.66 11.43 21.87
N ARG A 10 10.96 11.16 21.77
CA ARG A 10 11.76 11.40 20.55
C ARG A 10 11.20 10.59 19.38
N THR A 11 10.86 9.33 19.58
CA THR A 11 10.29 8.47 18.53
C THR A 11 8.92 8.96 18.06
N LEU A 12 8.07 9.42 18.99
CA LEU A 12 6.78 10.02 18.63
C LEU A 12 6.97 11.27 17.76
N TYR A 13 7.92 12.14 18.12
CA TYR A 13 8.24 13.33 17.34
C TYR A 13 8.73 13.01 15.92
N ARG A 14 9.53 11.96 15.76
CA ARG A 14 9.99 11.49 14.43
C ARG A 14 8.82 10.97 13.59
N ILE A 15 7.85 10.29 14.21
CA ILE A 15 6.63 9.81 13.54
C ILE A 15 5.78 10.99 13.07
N GLU A 16 5.57 11.99 13.92
CA GLU A 16 4.78 13.19 13.58
C GLU A 16 5.41 13.99 12.43
N ASN A 17 6.74 14.01 12.34
CA ASN A 17 7.47 14.62 11.23
C ASN A 17 7.59 13.74 9.98
N GLY A 18 7.03 12.52 9.98
CA GLY A 18 7.08 11.62 8.84
C GLY A 18 8.49 11.12 8.49
N GLU A 19 9.38 11.01 9.48
CA GLU A 19 10.78 10.67 9.22
C GLU A 19 10.92 9.22 8.75
N PRO A 20 11.55 8.95 7.58
CA PRO A 20 11.58 7.62 6.96
C PRO A 20 12.42 6.59 7.74
N GLY A 21 13.22 7.02 8.71
CA GLY A 21 14.03 6.15 9.57
C GLY A 21 13.29 5.52 10.76
N VAL A 22 11.97 5.72 10.87
CA VAL A 22 11.17 5.09 11.92
C VAL A 22 10.80 3.66 11.50
N ALA A 23 11.05 2.69 12.37
CA ALA A 23 10.64 1.32 12.13
C ALA A 23 9.12 1.21 11.94
N VAL A 24 8.69 0.51 10.88
CA VAL A 24 7.27 0.30 10.56
C VAL A 24 6.49 -0.29 11.74
N GLY A 25 7.07 -1.22 12.49
CA GLY A 25 6.44 -1.79 13.68
C GLY A 25 6.06 -0.75 14.74
N THR A 26 6.87 0.29 14.90
CA THR A 26 6.60 1.40 15.83
C THR A 26 5.40 2.23 15.36
N LEU A 27 5.33 2.52 14.07
CA LEU A 27 4.18 3.22 13.47
C LEU A 27 2.89 2.40 13.67
N LEU A 28 2.95 1.09 13.40
CA LEU A 28 1.82 0.18 13.58
C LEU A 28 1.35 0.08 15.04
N ALA A 29 2.26 0.09 16.01
CA ALA A 29 1.92 0.09 17.43
C ALA A 29 1.16 1.36 17.85
N VAL A 30 1.55 2.52 17.31
CA VAL A 30 0.84 3.79 17.52
C VAL A 30 -0.54 3.74 16.89
N LEU A 31 -0.66 3.29 15.63
CA LEU A 31 -1.95 3.14 14.95
C LEU A 31 -2.88 2.18 15.68
N TRP A 32 -2.36 1.08 16.25
CA TRP A 32 -3.12 0.16 17.08
C TRP A 32 -3.68 0.83 18.33
N LYS A 33 -2.86 1.61 19.06
CA LYS A 33 -3.33 2.36 20.24
C LYS A 33 -4.35 3.44 19.90
N LEU A 34 -4.31 3.99 18.69
CA LEU A 34 -5.29 4.96 18.20
C LEU A 34 -6.56 4.32 17.61
N GLY A 35 -6.64 2.99 17.54
CA GLY A 35 -7.75 2.30 16.87
C GLY A 35 -7.76 2.43 15.34
N LEU A 36 -6.66 2.93 14.76
CA LEU A 36 -6.51 3.18 13.33
C LEU A 36 -5.81 2.03 12.58
N LEU A 37 -5.48 0.92 13.25
CA LEU A 37 -4.77 -0.19 12.61
C LEU A 37 -5.49 -0.73 11.34
N ASN A 38 -6.82 -0.67 11.32
CA ASN A 38 -7.62 -1.11 10.17
C ASN A 38 -7.36 -0.29 8.90
N THR A 39 -6.91 0.97 9.01
CA THR A 39 -6.61 1.81 7.83
C THR A 39 -5.37 1.33 7.09
N VAL A 40 -4.44 0.65 7.78
CA VAL A 40 -3.25 0.04 7.17
C VAL A 40 -3.64 -1.03 6.15
N ARG A 41 -4.75 -1.74 6.37
CA ARG A 41 -5.26 -2.73 5.43
C ARG A 41 -5.66 -2.12 4.09
N ALA A 42 -6.07 -0.84 4.09
CA ALA A 42 -6.40 -0.12 2.87
C ALA A 42 -5.14 0.31 2.08
N VAL A 43 -4.00 0.48 2.75
CA VAL A 43 -2.73 0.93 2.11
C VAL A 43 -2.24 -0.05 1.05
N ALA A 44 -2.44 -1.35 1.25
CA ALA A 44 -2.06 -2.39 0.29
C ALA A 44 -3.29 -3.10 -0.31
N ASN A 45 -4.45 -2.43 -0.34
CA ASN A 45 -5.64 -3.02 -0.93
C ASN A 45 -5.52 -2.98 -2.48
N PRO A 46 -5.38 -4.14 -3.15
CA PRO A 46 -5.19 -4.19 -4.60
C PRO A 46 -6.40 -3.66 -5.37
N ASP A 47 -7.60 -3.69 -4.77
CA ASP A 47 -8.82 -3.18 -5.39
C ASP A 47 -8.85 -1.64 -5.44
N THR A 48 -8.12 -0.97 -4.55
CA THR A 48 -8.00 0.49 -4.52
C THR A 48 -6.63 0.99 -4.97
N ASP A 49 -5.70 0.09 -5.28
CA ASP A 49 -4.37 0.42 -5.78
C ASP A 49 -4.37 0.60 -7.30
N GLU A 50 -4.75 1.79 -7.75
CA GLU A 50 -4.80 2.17 -9.16
C GLU A 50 -3.42 2.05 -9.85
N HIS A 51 -2.35 2.42 -9.14
CA HIS A 51 -0.98 2.28 -9.65
C HIS A 51 -0.58 0.81 -9.82
N GLY A 52 -0.93 -0.05 -8.86
CA GLY A 52 -0.74 -1.50 -8.96
C GLY A 52 -1.47 -2.10 -10.16
N LYS A 53 -2.73 -1.70 -10.39
CA LYS A 53 -3.51 -2.16 -11.56
C LYS A 53 -2.87 -1.76 -12.89
N ILE A 54 -2.34 -0.53 -12.99
CA ILE A 54 -1.65 -0.05 -14.19
C ILE A 54 -0.39 -0.88 -14.47
N LEU A 55 0.42 -1.14 -13.43
CA LEU A 55 1.64 -1.95 -13.55
C LEU A 55 1.34 -3.41 -13.93
N GLU A 56 0.30 -4.00 -13.34
CA GLU A 56 -0.18 -5.35 -13.69
C GLU A 56 -0.74 -5.41 -15.12
N ALA A 57 -1.47 -4.39 -15.56
CA ALA A 57 -1.95 -4.30 -16.94
C ALA A 57 -0.79 -4.21 -17.94
N ALA A 58 0.26 -3.46 -17.61
CA ALA A 58 1.46 -3.35 -18.45
C ALA A 58 2.28 -4.66 -18.51
N ARG A 59 2.24 -5.47 -17.44
CA ARG A 59 2.92 -6.78 -17.39
C ARG A 59 2.16 -7.89 -18.12
N ARG A 60 0.85 -7.72 -18.35
CA ARG A 60 0.02 -8.77 -18.94
C ARG A 60 0.39 -8.96 -20.42
N PRO A 61 0.77 -10.18 -20.86
CA PRO A 61 1.10 -10.42 -22.26
C PRO A 61 -0.13 -10.18 -23.14
N GLN A 62 -0.05 -9.21 -24.03
CA GLN A 62 -1.13 -8.85 -24.96
C GLN A 62 -1.19 -9.91 -26.07
N ARG A 63 -1.94 -10.99 -25.83
CA ARG A 63 -2.12 -12.03 -26.84
C ARG A 63 -3.16 -11.56 -27.86
N VAL A 64 -2.68 -10.86 -28.88
CA VAL A 64 -3.47 -10.49 -30.07
C VAL A 64 -3.64 -11.76 -30.91
N ARG A 65 -4.72 -12.51 -30.72
CA ARG A 65 -5.19 -13.42 -31.77
C ARG A 65 -5.92 -12.56 -32.79
N ALA A 66 -5.25 -12.22 -33.89
CA ALA A 66 -5.94 -11.75 -35.07
C ALA A 66 -6.89 -12.88 -35.51
N SER A 67 -8.20 -12.59 -35.57
CA SER A 67 -9.14 -13.49 -36.22
C SER A 67 -8.71 -13.58 -37.68
N ALA A 68 -8.51 -14.81 -38.17
CA ALA A 68 -8.19 -15.03 -39.58
C ALA A 68 -9.30 -14.38 -40.43
N PRO A 69 -8.95 -13.63 -41.49
CA PRO A 69 -9.97 -13.16 -42.43
C PRO A 69 -10.59 -14.38 -43.12
N ASP A 70 -11.91 -14.48 -43.00
CA ASP A 70 -12.74 -15.47 -43.67
C ASP A 70 -12.76 -15.10 -45.16
N ASN A 71 -11.90 -15.74 -45.95
CA ASN A 71 -11.79 -15.51 -47.38
C ASN A 71 -12.62 -16.57 -48.12
N ASP A 72 -13.93 -16.38 -48.12
CA ASP A 72 -14.84 -17.07 -49.04
C ASP A 72 -14.97 -16.20 -50.31
N PHE A 73 -14.05 -16.40 -51.26
CA PHE A 73 -14.13 -15.89 -52.64
C PHE A 73 -13.94 -17.04 -53.64
#